data_AF-A0A0Q4GZM1-F1
#
_entry.id   AF-A0A0Q4GZM1-F1
#
_cell.length_a   1.000
_cell.length_b   1.000
_cell.length_c   1.000
_cell.angle_alpha   90.00
_cell.angle_beta   90.00
_cell.angle_gamma   90.00
#
_symmetry.space_group_name_H-M   'P 1'
#
loop_
_entity.id
_entity.type
_entity.pdbx_description
1 polymer ?
#
loop_
_entity_poly.entity_id
_entity_poly.type
_entity_poly.pdbx_seq_one_letter_code
_entity_poly.pdbx_strand_id
1 'polypeptide(L)'
;MKTTKTTLLTLAAGLALSLASAVHAADAPAAAAAPAATTASAKPKTAQQEKMATCNTEATGKKGDERKAFMKECLGAAKVTQQDKMKTCNADAKTQALKGDARKSFMSECLKNKPAA
;
A
#
# COMPACT_ATOMS: atom_id res chain seq x y z
N MET A 1 34.94 -8.41 -30.99
CA MET A 1 35.26 -9.77 -31.49
C MET A 1 34.77 -10.79 -30.48
N LYS A 2 34.13 -11.86 -30.97
CA LYS A 2 33.61 -13.04 -30.26
C LYS A 2 32.21 -12.83 -29.64
N THR A 3 31.08 -13.03 -30.35
CA THR A 3 30.55 -14.30 -30.95
C THR A 3 30.23 -15.25 -29.76
N THR A 4 29.04 -15.80 -29.48
CA THR A 4 27.82 -16.06 -30.27
C THR A 4 26.88 -17.00 -29.47
N LYS A 5 25.56 -16.93 -29.77
CA LYS A 5 24.51 -17.98 -29.65
C LYS A 5 24.08 -18.50 -28.27
N THR A 6 22.81 -18.32 -27.87
CA THR A 6 21.62 -19.13 -28.27
C THR A 6 21.49 -20.40 -27.44
N THR A 7 20.48 -20.40 -26.56
CA THR A 7 19.58 -21.52 -26.18
C THR A 7 18.51 -20.85 -25.31
N LEU A 8 17.41 -20.32 -25.85
CA LEU A 8 16.20 -21.04 -26.23
C LEU A 8 15.92 -22.24 -25.30
N LEU A 9 15.15 -22.02 -24.24
CA LEU A 9 14.32 -23.08 -23.65
C LEU A 9 12.95 -22.50 -23.26
N THR A 10 12.04 -22.58 -24.21
CA THR A 10 10.60 -22.63 -24.00
C THR A 10 10.24 -23.80 -23.07
N LEU A 11 9.53 -23.54 -21.98
CA LEU A 11 8.64 -24.52 -21.35
C LEU A 11 7.29 -23.86 -21.08
N ALA A 12 6.36 -24.11 -21.99
CA ALA A 12 4.94 -24.00 -21.74
C ALA A 12 4.50 -25.23 -20.93
N ALA A 13 3.77 -25.02 -19.84
CA ALA A 13 2.95 -26.06 -19.23
C ALA A 13 1.74 -25.37 -18.61
N GLY A 14 0.62 -25.45 -19.33
CA GLY A 14 -0.69 -25.10 -18.82
C GLY A 14 -1.13 -26.09 -17.75
N LEU A 15 -1.88 -25.58 -16.77
CA LEU A 15 -2.73 -26.36 -15.89
C LEU A 15 -4.10 -25.67 -15.95
N ALA A 16 -4.88 -26.00 -16.98
CA ALA A 16 -5.89 -27.06 -16.95
C ALA A 16 -7.03 -26.74 -15.96
N LEU A 17 -8.02 -26.07 -16.55
CA LEU A 17 -9.42 -26.03 -16.14
C LEU A 17 -9.97 -27.45 -16.03
N SER A 18 -10.50 -27.81 -14.86
CA SER A 18 -11.30 -29.03 -14.68
C SER A 18 -12.63 -28.66 -14.01
N LEU A 19 -13.68 -28.64 -14.82
CA LEU A 19 -15.07 -28.82 -14.42
C LEU A 19 -15.38 -30.33 -14.29
N ALA A 20 -16.50 -30.63 -13.63
CA ALA A 20 -17.25 -31.90 -13.52
C ALA A 20 -16.97 -32.69 -12.22
N SER A 21 -17.95 -33.25 -11.49
CA SER A 21 -19.42 -33.27 -11.60
C SER A 21 -20.03 -34.09 -10.44
N ALA A 22 -21.27 -33.74 -10.02
CA ALA A 22 -22.33 -34.59 -9.45
C ALA A 22 -22.06 -35.23 -8.05
N VAL A 23 -22.98 -35.50 -7.12
CA VAL A 23 -24.44 -35.66 -7.03
C VAL A 23 -24.75 -35.75 -5.50
N HIS A 24 -25.79 -35.12 -4.95
CA HIS A 24 -27.05 -35.79 -4.60
C HIS A 24 -28.15 -34.76 -4.26
N ALA A 25 -29.31 -34.96 -4.90
CA ALA A 25 -30.64 -34.49 -4.51
C ALA A 25 -31.01 -35.02 -3.09
N ALA A 26 -32.04 -34.59 -2.37
CA ALA A 26 -33.30 -33.96 -2.73
C ALA A 26 -33.92 -33.32 -1.47
N ASP A 27 -35.11 -32.74 -1.68
CA ASP A 27 -36.15 -32.42 -0.70
C ASP A 27 -36.26 -30.96 -0.24
N ALA A 28 -37.19 -30.27 -0.88
CA ALA A 28 -37.92 -29.14 -0.31
C ALA A 28 -39.23 -29.69 0.26
N PRO A 29 -39.70 -29.15 1.40
CA PRO A 29 -40.84 -28.25 1.23
C PRO A 29 -40.67 -26.91 1.95
N ALA A 30 -41.32 -25.91 1.38
CA ALA A 30 -41.47 -24.57 1.91
C ALA A 30 -42.15 -24.57 3.28
N ALA A 31 -41.60 -23.79 4.22
CA ALA A 31 -42.35 -23.21 5.33
C ALA A 31 -41.81 -21.81 5.59
N ALA A 32 -42.71 -20.84 5.43
CA ALA A 32 -42.48 -19.45 5.79
C ALA A 32 -42.28 -19.32 7.31
N ALA A 33 -41.16 -18.74 7.72
CA ALA A 33 -41.04 -18.00 8.98
C ALA A 33 -39.86 -17.03 8.87
N ALA A 34 -40.19 -15.75 8.96
CA ALA A 34 -39.39 -14.54 9.24
C ALA A 34 -37.85 -14.63 9.14
N PRO A 35 -37.18 -13.71 8.41
CA PRO A 35 -35.77 -13.47 8.67
C PRO A 35 -35.65 -12.91 10.09
N ALA A 36 -35.15 -13.72 11.01
CA ALA A 36 -34.49 -13.20 12.19
C ALA A 36 -33.38 -12.30 11.67
N ALA A 37 -33.61 -10.99 11.76
CA ALA A 37 -32.58 -10.00 11.58
C ALA A 37 -31.53 -10.27 12.66
N THR A 38 -30.54 -11.10 12.31
CA THR A 38 -29.24 -11.03 12.92
C THR A 38 -28.79 -9.61 12.64
N THR A 39 -28.95 -8.73 13.61
CA THR A 39 -28.13 -7.55 13.77
C THR A 39 -26.71 -8.07 13.88
N ALA A 40 -26.10 -8.34 12.73
CA ALA A 40 -24.68 -8.50 12.60
C ALA A 40 -24.14 -7.12 12.95
N SER A 41 -23.87 -6.93 14.24
CA SER A 41 -23.17 -5.79 14.79
C SER A 41 -21.88 -5.65 14.00
N ALA A 42 -21.94 -4.84 12.95
CA ALA A 42 -20.79 -4.37 12.23
C ALA A 42 -19.97 -3.63 13.28
N LYS A 43 -18.93 -4.28 13.79
CA LYS A 43 -17.98 -3.61 14.67
C LYS A 43 -17.55 -2.36 13.92
N PRO A 44 -17.63 -1.16 14.53
CA PRO A 44 -17.20 0.05 13.88
C PRO A 44 -15.77 -0.18 13.41
N LYS A 45 -15.53 0.05 12.11
CA LYS A 45 -14.18 -0.06 11.56
C LYS A 45 -13.29 0.88 12.36
N THR A 46 -12.12 0.40 12.75
CA THR A 46 -11.17 1.27 13.45
C THR A 46 -10.73 2.37 12.50
N ALA A 47 -10.36 3.54 13.02
CA ALA A 47 -9.88 4.66 12.21
C ALA A 47 -8.73 4.26 11.25
N GLN A 48 -7.91 3.28 11.65
CA GLN A 48 -6.85 2.73 10.80
C GLN A 48 -7.40 1.88 9.63
N GLN A 49 -8.49 1.14 9.83
CA GLN A 49 -9.16 0.36 8.78
C GLN A 49 -9.89 1.25 7.78
N GLU A 50 -10.52 2.33 8.25
CA GLU A 50 -11.15 3.34 7.37
C GLU A 50 -10.10 4.07 6.54
N LYS A 51 -9.00 4.49 7.16
CA LYS A 51 -7.85 5.10 6.46
C LYS A 51 -7.26 4.16 5.41
N MET A 52 -7.11 2.87 5.72
CA MET A 52 -6.68 1.87 4.75
C MET A 52 -7.63 1.78 3.55
N ALA A 53 -8.94 1.79 3.77
CA ALA A 53 -9.92 1.71 2.70
C ALA A 53 -9.86 2.94 1.78
N THR A 54 -9.77 4.15 2.35
CA THR A 54 -9.63 5.40 1.58
C THR A 54 -8.33 5.40 0.78
N CYS A 55 -7.20 5.06 1.40
CA CYS A 55 -5.92 4.99 0.69
C CYS A 55 -5.91 3.97 -0.45
N ASN A 56 -6.55 2.81 -0.29
CA ASN A 56 -6.64 1.86 -1.39
C ASN A 56 -7.56 2.34 -2.53
N THR A 57 -8.60 3.11 -2.19
CA THR A 57 -9.52 3.71 -3.17
C THR A 57 -8.81 4.80 -3.98
N GLU A 58 -8.08 5.70 -3.32
CA GLU A 58 -7.35 6.77 -3.97
C GLU A 58 -6.09 6.30 -4.71
N ALA A 59 -5.60 5.10 -4.40
CA ALA A 59 -4.53 4.45 -5.15
C ALA A 59 -5.00 3.89 -6.51
N THR A 60 -6.30 3.95 -6.83
CA THR A 60 -6.84 3.46 -8.10
C THR A 60 -6.18 4.16 -9.28
N GLY A 61 -5.72 3.37 -10.25
CA GLY A 61 -4.99 3.88 -11.42
C GLY A 61 -3.48 4.06 -11.22
N LYS A 62 -2.97 4.02 -9.98
CA LYS A 62 -1.53 4.00 -9.71
C LYS A 62 -0.99 2.57 -9.77
N LYS A 63 0.14 2.37 -10.45
CA LYS A 63 0.78 1.04 -10.60
C LYS A 63 2.27 1.16 -10.28
N GLY A 64 2.89 0.05 -9.88
CA GLY A 64 4.33 0.01 -9.60
C GLY A 64 4.75 0.95 -8.46
N ASP A 65 5.88 1.65 -8.66
CA ASP A 65 6.49 2.53 -7.66
C ASP A 65 5.58 3.69 -7.25
N GLU A 66 4.73 4.19 -8.15
CA GLU A 66 3.78 5.27 -7.86
C GLU A 66 2.72 4.85 -6.84
N ARG A 67 2.24 3.60 -6.91
CA ARG A 67 1.31 3.07 -5.90
C ARG A 67 2.01 2.87 -4.56
N LYS A 68 3.27 2.44 -4.56
CA LYS A 68 4.03 2.26 -3.31
C LYS A 68 4.30 3.59 -2.63
N ALA A 69 4.71 4.61 -3.37
CA ALA A 69 4.91 5.96 -2.84
C ALA A 69 3.61 6.52 -2.25
N PHE A 70 2.54 6.46 -3.04
CA PHE A 70 1.21 6.93 -2.61
C PHE A 70 0.69 6.18 -1.37
N MET A 71 0.82 4.85 -1.34
CA MET A 71 0.37 4.05 -0.20
C MET A 71 1.22 4.32 1.04
N LYS A 72 2.52 4.60 0.89
CA LYS A 72 3.43 4.94 1.99
C LYS A 72 3.13 6.32 2.58
N GLU A 73 2.68 7.25 1.76
CA GLU A 73 2.28 8.60 2.17
C GLU A 73 0.87 8.62 2.76
N CYS A 74 -0.05 7.85 2.19
CA CYS A 74 -1.43 7.78 2.66
C CYS A 74 -1.57 6.92 3.94
N LEU A 75 -0.90 5.78 4.03
CA LEU A 75 -0.96 4.89 5.21
C LEU A 75 0.08 5.20 6.27
N GLY A 76 1.19 5.83 5.88
CA GLY A 76 2.29 6.09 6.77
C GLY A 76 2.28 7.52 7.29
N ALA A 77 2.37 7.66 8.61
CA ALA A 77 3.55 8.34 9.13
C ALA A 77 4.74 7.43 8.76
N ALA A 78 5.18 7.44 7.49
CA ALA A 78 6.40 6.74 7.12
C ALA A 78 7.43 7.19 8.14
N LYS A 79 7.99 6.27 8.92
CA LYS A 79 8.96 6.61 9.96
C LYS A 79 10.14 7.22 9.22
N VAL A 80 10.07 8.53 8.95
CA VAL A 80 11.15 9.32 8.38
C VAL A 80 12.24 9.10 9.40
N THR A 81 13.22 8.29 9.00
CA THR A 81 14.29 8.01 9.93
C THR A 81 14.98 9.35 10.19
N GLN A 82 15.58 9.51 11.36
CA GLN A 82 16.36 10.72 11.63
C GLN A 82 17.44 10.94 10.53
N GLN A 83 17.91 9.85 9.89
CA GLN A 83 18.83 9.89 8.75
C GLN A 83 18.18 10.47 7.48
N ASP A 84 16.97 10.04 7.12
CA ASP A 84 16.25 10.59 5.96
C ASP A 84 15.95 12.07 6.17
N LYS A 85 15.54 12.43 7.39
CA LYS A 85 15.29 13.81 7.79
C LYS A 85 16.54 14.68 7.65
N MET A 86 17.69 14.19 8.12
CA MET A 86 18.96 14.90 8.00
C MET A 86 19.36 15.11 6.54
N LYS A 87 19.14 14.13 5.66
CA LYS A 87 19.41 14.27 4.21
C LYS A 87 18.55 15.36 3.59
N THR A 88 17.25 15.36 3.87
CA THR A 88 16.32 16.40 3.40
C THR A 88 16.72 17.78 3.92
N CYS A 89 16.94 17.94 5.23
CA CYS A 89 17.37 19.23 5.81
C CYS A 89 18.69 19.73 5.18
N ASN A 90 19.64 18.84 4.87
CA ASN A 90 20.87 19.26 4.20
C ASN A 90 20.67 19.62 2.72
N ALA A 91 19.77 18.95 2.02
CA ALA A 91 19.41 19.28 0.64
C ALA A 91 18.72 20.66 0.59
N ASP A 92 17.72 20.88 1.44
CA ASP A 92 16.97 22.14 1.50
C ASP A 92 17.86 23.31 1.89
N ALA A 93 18.79 23.11 2.83
CA ALA A 93 19.76 24.14 3.19
C ALA A 93 20.68 24.54 2.02
N LYS A 94 21.05 23.58 1.15
CA LYS A 94 21.85 23.85 -0.06
C LYS A 94 21.02 24.57 -1.12
N THR A 95 19.78 24.13 -1.34
CA THR A 95 18.85 24.78 -2.29
C THR A 95 18.58 26.23 -1.88
N GLN A 96 18.47 26.50 -0.59
CA GLN A 96 18.33 27.85 -0.03
C GLN A 96 19.66 28.60 0.13
N ALA A 97 20.78 28.00 -0.33
CA ALA A 97 22.13 28.55 -0.25
C ALA A 97 22.54 29.06 1.14
N LEU A 98 21.97 28.50 2.21
CA LEU A 98 22.15 28.93 3.59
C LEU A 98 23.59 28.65 4.05
N LYS A 99 24.22 29.65 4.67
CA LYS A 99 25.59 29.58 5.21
C LYS A 99 25.63 30.18 6.61
N GLY A 100 26.67 29.83 7.36
CA GLY A 100 26.87 30.34 8.72
C GLY A 100 25.68 30.06 9.64
N ASP A 101 25.31 31.06 10.43
CA ASP A 101 24.24 30.96 11.43
C ASP A 101 22.87 30.63 10.84
N ALA A 102 22.58 31.11 9.62
CA ALA A 102 21.30 30.84 8.95
C ALA A 102 21.08 29.34 8.70
N ARG A 103 22.13 28.61 8.28
CA ARG A 103 22.04 27.15 8.08
C ARG A 103 21.87 26.41 9.40
N LYS A 104 22.54 26.89 10.47
CA LYS A 104 22.50 26.25 11.79
C LYS A 104 21.10 26.34 12.40
N SER A 105 20.48 27.52 12.33
CA SER A 105 19.10 27.73 12.78
C SER A 105 18.13 26.87 11.98
N PHE A 106 18.21 26.91 10.64
CA PHE A 106 17.38 26.09 9.77
C PHE A 106 17.51 24.59 10.07
N MET A 107 18.74 24.08 10.23
CA MET A 107 18.94 22.66 10.52
C MET A 107 18.32 22.27 11.87
N SER A 108 18.43 23.14 12.88
CA SER A 108 17.84 22.93 14.19
C SER A 108 16.31 22.85 14.13
N GLU A 109 15.67 23.76 13.39
CA GLU A 109 14.22 23.78 13.21
C GLU A 109 13.74 22.59 12.37
N CYS A 110 14.40 22.33 11.25
CA CYS A 110 14.09 21.22 10.36
C CYS A 110 14.17 19.88 11.11
N LEU A 111 15.20 19.65 11.92
CA LEU A 111 15.35 18.42 12.70
C LEU A 111 14.37 18.31 13.88
N LYS A 112 13.87 19.42 14.42
CA LYS A 112 12.86 19.43 15.51
C LYS A 112 11.43 19.20 15.01
N ASN A 113 11.14 19.49 13.75
CA ASN A 113 9.77 19.39 13.22
C ASN A 113 9.35 17.91 13.04
N LYS A 114 8.82 17.26 14.08
CA LYS A 114 8.43 15.85 14.06
C LYS A 114 7.33 15.66 13.00
N PRO A 115 7.46 14.74 12.01
CA PRO A 115 6.31 14.42 11.18
C PRO A 115 5.20 13.91 12.11
N ALA A 116 4.01 14.50 11.99
CA ALA A 116 2.85 14.15 12.81
C ALA A 116 2.66 12.63 12.75
N ALA A 117 2.56 12.02 13.94
CA ALA A 117 2.42 10.57 14.11
C ALA A 117 1.00 10.13 13.76
#